data_AF-A0A920LF05-F1
#
_entry.id   AF-A0A920LF05-F1
#
_cell.length_a   1.000
_cell.length_b   1.000
_cell.length_c   1.000
_cell.angle_alpha   90.00
_cell.angle_beta   90.00
_cell.angle_gamma   90.00
#
_symmetry.space_group_name_H-M   'P 1'
#
loop_
_entity.id
_entity.type
_entity.pdbx_description
1 polymer ?
#
loop_
_entity_poly.entity_id
_entity_poly.type
_entity_poly.pdbx_seq_one_letter_code
_entity_poly.pdbx_strand_id
1 'polypeptide(L)'
;MGNKYLAEKEPWKLIKEGKEERVSEIMFISLQTCAMLAILSEPFLPKTSKKLENILNLKRIDWNHISKTKFLINPDQRINEPELIFRKIEDEEIEKQLNKLKGQININTIHF
;
A
#
# COMPACT_ATOMS: atom_id res chain seq x y z
N MET A 1 1.49 -6.08 10.93
CA MET A 1 2.90 -6.30 11.36
C MET A 1 3.84 -5.20 10.89
N GLY A 2 3.82 -4.76 9.61
CA GLY A 2 4.74 -3.73 9.09
C GLY A 2 4.81 -2.43 9.89
N ASN A 3 3.68 -1.78 10.19
CA ASN A 3 3.68 -0.53 10.96
C ASN A 3 4.25 -0.70 12.37
N LYS A 4 3.95 -1.82 13.03
CA LYS A 4 4.48 -2.14 14.37
C LYS A 4 6.00 -2.32 14.31
N TYR A 5 6.52 -3.01 13.28
CA TYR A 5 7.95 -3.19 13.10
C TYR A 5 8.68 -1.85 12.95
N LEU A 6 8.17 -0.93 12.12
CA LEU A 6 8.75 0.41 11.97
C LEU A 6 8.67 1.23 13.27
N ALA A 7 7.54 1.14 13.99
CA ALA A 7 7.36 1.82 15.27
C ALA A 7 8.32 1.33 16.36
N GLU A 8 8.59 0.02 16.43
CA GLU A 8 9.53 -0.55 17.40
C GLU A 8 10.99 -0.29 17.04
N LYS A 9 11.32 -0.18 15.75
CA LYS A 9 12.69 0.02 15.29
C LYS A 9 13.09 1.49 15.14
N GLU A 10 12.12 2.40 15.04
CA GLU A 10 12.30 3.85 14.99
C GLU A 10 13.45 4.32 14.05
N PRO A 11 13.46 3.92 12.76
CA PRO A 11 14.57 4.21 11.85
C PRO A 11 14.85 5.72 11.70
N TRP A 12 13.84 6.57 11.86
CA TRP A 12 13.97 8.04 11.83
C TRP A 12 14.77 8.62 13.01
N LYS A 13 14.94 7.86 14.11
CA LYS A 13 15.87 8.20 15.19
C LYS A 13 17.26 7.64 14.89
N LEU A 14 17.35 6.36 14.53
CA LEU A 14 18.62 5.67 14.25
C LEU A 14 19.45 6.36 13.17
N ILE A 15 18.81 6.90 12.14
CA ILE A 15 19.51 7.64 11.08
C ILE A 15 20.24 8.88 11.62
N LYS A 16 19.66 9.55 12.63
CA LYS A 16 20.25 10.73 13.28
C LYS A 16 21.40 10.35 14.22
N GLU A 17 21.48 9.08 14.62
CA GLU A 17 22.56 8.51 15.42
C GLU A 17 23.69 7.94 14.55
N GLY A 18 23.64 8.12 13.22
CA GLY A 18 24.66 7.61 12.30
C GLY A 18 24.60 6.09 12.06
N LYS A 19 23.49 5.42 12.42
CA LYS A 19 23.32 3.96 12.26
C LYS A 19 22.74 3.61 10.88
N GLU A 20 23.39 4.07 9.82
CA GLU A 20 22.91 3.96 8.44
C GLU A 20 22.67 2.51 7.98
N GLU A 21 23.62 1.61 8.26
CA GLU A 21 23.51 0.20 7.89
C GLU A 21 22.24 -0.44 8.49
N ARG A 22 21.98 -0.18 9.77
CA ARG A 22 20.80 -0.70 10.45
C ARG A 22 19.50 -0.13 9.88
N VAL A 23 19.49 1.16 9.54
CA VAL A 23 18.35 1.79 8.88
C VAL A 23 18.09 1.16 7.52
N SER A 24 19.15 0.89 6.74
CA SER A 24 19.05 0.22 5.44
C SER A 24 18.39 -1.16 5.56
N GLU A 25 18.79 -1.98 6.54
CA GLU A 25 18.16 -3.29 6.80
C GLU A 25 16.67 -3.18 7.14
N ILE A 26 16.32 -2.25 8.03
CA ILE A 26 14.92 -2.01 8.45
C ILE A 26 14.08 -1.57 7.25
N MET A 27 14.60 -0.65 6.45
CA MET A 27 13.92 -0.15 5.25
C MET A 27 13.78 -1.25 4.20
N PHE A 28 14.81 -2.07 4.00
CA PHE A 28 14.77 -3.20 3.08
C PHE A 28 13.65 -4.18 3.44
N ILE A 29 13.56 -4.61 4.71
CA ILE A 29 12.49 -5.51 5.18
C ILE A 29 11.10 -4.87 5.01
N SER A 30 11.00 -3.57 5.29
CA SER A 30 9.74 -2.82 5.14
C SER A 30 9.30 -2.77 3.68
N LEU A 31 10.22 -2.53 2.75
CA LEU A 31 9.95 -2.50 1.31
C LEU A 31 9.57 -3.89 0.77
N GLN A 32 10.22 -4.98 1.23
CA GLN A 32 9.79 -6.35 0.86
C GLN A 32 8.34 -6.60 1.30
N THR A 33 7.97 -6.14 2.49
CA THR A 33 6.60 -6.27 3.00
C THR A 33 5.63 -5.48 2.13
N CYS A 34 5.97 -4.26 1.73
CA CYS A 34 5.18 -3.46 0.79
C CYS A 34 5.05 -4.15 -0.58
N ALA A 35 6.10 -4.79 -1.09
CA ALA A 35 6.05 -5.53 -2.34
C ALA A 35 5.10 -6.73 -2.28
N MET A 36 5.11 -7.47 -1.16
CA MET A 36 4.14 -8.55 -0.94
C MET A 36 2.71 -8.01 -0.91
N LEU A 37 2.47 -6.88 -0.25
CA LEU A 37 1.15 -6.23 -0.21
C LEU A 37 0.70 -5.74 -1.60
N ALA A 38 1.63 -5.23 -2.41
CA ALA A 38 1.33 -4.81 -3.78
C ALA A 38 0.70 -5.96 -4.57
N ILE A 39 1.31 -7.13 -4.52
CA ILE A 39 0.85 -8.31 -5.27
C ILE A 39 -0.42 -8.90 -4.62
N LEU A 40 -0.37 -9.16 -3.30
CA LEU A 40 -1.46 -9.82 -2.56
C LEU A 40 -2.76 -9.00 -2.49
N SER A 41 -2.69 -7.69 -2.71
CA SER A 41 -3.89 -6.84 -2.73
C SER A 41 -4.59 -6.77 -4.08
N GLU A 42 -4.01 -7.29 -5.18
CA GLU A 42 -4.55 -7.13 -6.55
C GLU A 42 -6.03 -7.55 -6.71
N PRO A 43 -6.53 -8.69 -6.17
CA PRO A 43 -7.93 -9.11 -6.29
C PRO A 43 -8.93 -8.19 -5.57
N PHE A 44 -8.48 -7.44 -4.57
CA PHE A 44 -9.34 -6.58 -3.75
C PHE A 44 -9.18 -5.10 -4.08
N LEU A 45 -7.96 -4.68 -4.39
CA LEU A 45 -7.55 -3.30 -4.59
C LEU A 45 -6.64 -3.18 -5.83
N PRO A 46 -7.12 -3.54 -7.05
CA PRO A 46 -6.28 -3.63 -8.25
C PRO A 46 -5.62 -2.29 -8.61
N LYS A 47 -6.29 -1.17 -8.34
CA LYS A 47 -5.73 0.18 -8.56
C LYS A 47 -4.60 0.48 -7.58
N THR A 48 -4.79 0.16 -6.31
CA THR A 48 -3.79 0.37 -5.25
C THR A 48 -2.58 -0.55 -5.45
N SER A 49 -2.84 -1.80 -5.80
CA SER A 49 -1.81 -2.79 -6.16
C SER A 49 -0.89 -2.24 -7.26
N LYS A 50 -1.47 -1.82 -8.39
CA LYS A 50 -0.71 -1.22 -9.50
C LYS A 50 0.06 0.04 -9.10
N LYS A 51 -0.51 0.84 -8.20
CA LYS A 51 0.12 2.05 -7.65
C LYS A 51 1.36 1.69 -6.83
N LEU A 52 1.25 0.70 -5.95
CA LEU A 52 2.36 0.18 -5.15
C LEU A 52 3.44 -0.45 -6.03
N GLU A 53 3.07 -1.25 -7.03
CA GLU A 53 4.00 -1.81 -8.00
C GLU A 53 4.80 -0.71 -8.72
N ASN A 54 4.13 0.38 -9.10
CA ASN A 54 4.79 1.53 -9.72
C ASN A 54 5.76 2.21 -8.75
N ILE A 55 5.35 2.54 -7.52
CA ILE A 55 6.24 3.17 -6.51
C ILE A 55 7.48 2.29 -6.28
N LEU A 56 7.28 0.99 -6.11
CA LEU A 56 8.35 0.04 -5.80
C LEU A 56 9.15 -0.39 -7.03
N ASN A 57 8.76 0.07 -8.23
CA ASN A 57 9.34 -0.31 -9.51
C ASN A 57 9.40 -1.84 -9.70
N LEU A 58 8.31 -2.51 -9.33
CA LEU A 58 8.20 -3.96 -9.41
C LEU A 58 7.88 -4.39 -10.84
N LYS A 59 8.56 -5.44 -11.29
CA LYS A 59 8.07 -6.21 -12.45
C LYS A 59 6.89 -7.05 -12.00
N ARG A 60 5.94 -7.27 -12.91
CA ARG A 60 4.75 -8.09 -12.62
C ARG A 60 5.19 -9.49 -12.18
N ILE A 61 4.79 -9.89 -10.99
CA ILE A 61 5.07 -11.20 -10.41
C ILE A 61 3.73 -11.90 -10.20
N ASP A 62 3.63 -13.10 -10.76
CA ASP A 62 2.45 -13.94 -10.54
C ASP A 62 2.32 -14.33 -9.08
N TRP A 63 1.08 -14.37 -8.61
CA TRP A 63 0.72 -14.80 -7.25
C TRP A 63 1.35 -16.13 -6.86
N ASN A 64 1.40 -17.07 -7.80
CA ASN A 64 1.95 -18.41 -7.62
C ASN A 64 3.48 -18.45 -7.44
N HIS A 65 4.16 -17.34 -7.73
CA HIS A 65 5.62 -17.23 -7.67
C HIS A 65 6.12 -16.45 -6.45
N ILE A 66 5.26 -15.72 -5.73
CA ILE A 66 5.63 -14.92 -4.55
C ILE A 66 6.37 -15.77 -3.50
N SER A 67 5.86 -16.97 -3.20
CA SER A 67 6.43 -17.86 -2.18
C SER A 67 7.77 -18.50 -2.58
N LYS A 68 8.10 -18.48 -3.87
CA LYS A 68 9.33 -19.06 -4.43
C LYS A 68 10.44 -18.02 -4.57
N THR A 69 10.10 -16.73 -4.53
CA THR A 69 11.05 -15.64 -4.68
C THR A 69 11.67 -15.27 -3.33
N LYS A 70 13.00 -15.34 -3.23
CA LYS A 70 13.73 -14.97 -2.00
C LYS A 70 13.58 -13.48 -1.66
N PHE A 71 13.67 -12.60 -2.68
CA PHE A 71 13.49 -11.16 -2.55
C PHE A 71 12.70 -10.62 -3.75
N LEU A 72 11.63 -9.88 -3.48
CA LEU A 72 10.81 -9.23 -4.50
C LEU A 72 11.45 -7.94 -5.03
N ILE A 73 12.20 -7.26 -4.15
CA ILE A 73 13.01 -6.08 -4.49
C ILE A 73 14.48 -6.44 -4.32
N ASN A 74 15.30 -6.18 -5.34
CA ASN A 74 16.75 -6.39 -5.22
C ASN A 74 17.40 -5.23 -4.44
N PRO A 75 18.49 -5.47 -3.68
CA PRO A 75 19.17 -4.43 -2.90
C PRO A 75 19.55 -3.17 -3.68
N ASP A 76 19.96 -3.33 -4.95
CA ASP A 76 20.38 -2.21 -5.81
C ASP A 76 19.25 -1.62 -6.67
N GLN A 77 18.01 -2.09 -6.48
CA GLN A 77 16.87 -1.62 -7.25
C GLN A 77 16.45 -0.22 -6.81
N ARG A 78 16.43 0.73 -7.76
CA ARG A 78 15.84 2.04 -7.53
C ARG A 78 14.32 1.96 -7.53
N ILE A 79 13.72 2.51 -6.48
CA ILE A 79 12.29 2.78 -6.39
C ILE A 79 11.96 4.11 -7.09
N ASN A 80 10.71 4.27 -7.48
CA ASN A 80 10.20 5.52 -8.05
C ASN A 80 9.82 6.50 -6.94
N GLU A 81 9.49 7.73 -7.33
CA GLU A 81 9.05 8.77 -6.41
C GLU A 81 7.82 8.31 -5.59
N PRO A 82 7.79 8.57 -4.27
CA PRO A 82 6.67 8.20 -3.44
C PRO A 82 5.43 9.02 -3.80
N GLU A 83 4.29 8.36 -3.84
CA GLU A 83 2.99 9.00 -4.06
C GLU A 83 1.97 8.52 -3.03
N LEU A 84 0.96 9.36 -2.76
CA LEU A 84 -0.07 9.06 -1.77
C LEU A 84 -0.92 7.86 -2.22
N ILE A 85 -0.85 6.75 -1.50
CA ILE A 85 -1.55 5.50 -1.87
C ILE A 85 -3.06 5.65 -1.72
N PHE A 86 -3.51 6.24 -0.61
CA PHE A 86 -4.92 6.49 -0.32
C PHE A 86 -5.15 7.96 0.01
N ARG A 87 -6.08 8.59 -0.68
CA ARG A 87 -6.59 9.90 -0.29
C ARG A 87 -7.51 9.77 0.92
N LYS A 88 -7.53 10.78 1.77
CA LYS A 88 -8.58 10.92 2.77
C LYS A 88 -9.92 11.12 2.05
N ILE A 89 -10.97 10.52 2.61
CA ILE A 89 -12.35 10.79 2.20
C ILE A 89 -12.88 11.85 3.18
N GLU A 90 -13.37 12.95 2.64
CA GLU A 90 -13.94 14.04 3.44
C GLU A 90 -15.43 13.80 3.71
N ASP A 91 -15.92 14.37 4.80
CA ASP A 91 -17.29 14.14 5.29
C ASP A 91 -18.34 14.56 4.26
N GLU A 92 -18.10 15.63 3.49
CA GLU A 92 -19.04 16.08 2.46
C GLU A 92 -19.18 15.07 1.32
N GLU A 93 -18.12 14.30 1.01
CA GLU A 93 -18.20 13.24 0.02
C GLU A 93 -19.00 12.05 0.55
N ILE A 94 -18.83 11.72 1.83
CA ILE A 94 -19.62 10.69 2.51
C ILE A 94 -21.10 11.06 2.48
N GLU A 95 -21.45 12.28 2.88
CA GLU A 95 -22.83 12.78 2.88
C GLU A 95 -23.47 12.74 1.49
N LYS A 96 -22.73 13.16 0.45
CA LYS A 96 -23.19 13.08 -0.94
C LYS A 96 -23.53 11.65 -1.36
N GLN A 97 -22.68 10.66 -1.03
CA GLN A 97 -22.94 9.26 -1.35
C GLN A 97 -24.13 8.71 -0.56
N LEU A 98 -24.27 9.07 0.72
CA LEU A 98 -25.42 8.68 1.56
C LEU A 98 -26.75 9.22 0.98
N ASN A 99 -26.77 10.49 0.57
CA ASN A 99 -27.95 11.11 -0.02
C ASN A 99 -28.33 10.47 -1.36
N LYS A 100 -27.35 10.11 -2.19
CA LYS A 100 -27.57 9.37 -3.44
C LYS A 100 -28.22 8.01 -3.19
N LEU A 101 -27.74 7.25 -2.20
CA LEU A 101 -28.30 5.95 -1.83
C LEU A 101 -29.75 6.07 -1.33
N LYS A 102 -30.02 7.03 -0.43
CA LYS A 102 -31.38 7.30 0.07
C LYS A 102 -32.34 7.69 -1.06
N GLY A 103 -31.89 8.52 -2.01
CA GLY A 103 -32.67 8.89 -3.19
C GLY A 103 -33.04 7.70 -4.07
N GLN A 104 -32.10 6.76 -4.27
CA GLN A 104 -32.35 5.53 -5.05
C GLN A 104 -33.31 4.55 -4.37
N ILE A 105 -33.28 4.45 -3.03
CA ILE A 105 -34.24 3.62 -2.26
C ILE A 105 -35.67 4.15 -2.45
N ASN A 106 -35.87 5.46 -2.38
CA ASN A 106 -37.21 6.05 -2.57
C ASN A 106 -37.74 5.83 -3.99
N ILE A 107 -36.89 5.92 -5.03
CA ILE A 107 -37.30 5.68 -6.42
C ILE A 107 -37.74 4.22 -6.63
N ASN A 108 -37.08 3.26 -6.00
CA ASN A 108 -37.40 1.83 -6.14
C ASN A 108 -38.62 1.38 -5.33
N THR A 109 -39.07 2.18 -4.36
CA THR A 109 -40.23 1.85 -3.49
C THR A 109 -41.55 2.38 -4.07
N ILE A 110 -41.50 3.32 -5.03
CA ILE A 110 -42.69 3.94 -5.66
C ILE A 110 -43.18 3.16 -6.90
N HIS A 111 -42.51 2.06 -7.27
CA HIS A 111 -42.93 1.16 -8.34
C HIS A 111 -43.35 -0.22 -7.81
N PHE A 112 -44.49 -0.28 -7.12
CA PHE A 112 -45.29 -1.50 -6.95
C PHE A 112 -46.77 -1.15 -6.97
#